data_AF-X1HUY2-F1
#
_entry.id   AF-X1HUY2-F1
#
_cell.length_a   1.000
_cell.length_b   1.000
_cell.length_c   1.000
_cell.angle_alpha   90.00
_cell.angle_beta   90.00
_cell.angle_gamma   90.00
#
_symmetry.space_group_name_H-M   'P 1'
#
loop_
_entity.id
_entity.type
_entity.pdbx_description
1 polymer ?
#
loop_
_entity_poly.entity_id
_entity_poly.type
_entity_poly.pdbx_seq_one_letter_code
_entity_poly.pdbx_strand_id
1 'polypeptide(L)'
;VPAIKDLLKTIDLKMEEINGIAVSMGPGSFTGLRIGLCVAKGLCYARSLPLLGIPTLDAMAFPLKEIPYLICPVLESKKDEIYDVVFRGGDSLHRVMDYKCEAISGTTPPYFW
;
A
#
# COMPACT_ATOMS: atom_id res chain seq x y z
N VAL A 1 -8.41 9.02 17.69
CA VAL A 1 -7.70 7.72 17.79
C VAL A 1 -6.41 7.92 18.57
N PRO A 2 -6.17 7.19 19.68
CA PRO A 2 -5.02 7.41 20.56
C PRO A 2 -3.67 7.37 19.82
N ALA A 3 -3.42 6.32 19.02
CA ALA A 3 -2.17 6.16 18.29
C ALA A 3 -1.83 7.35 17.36
N ILE A 4 -2.83 7.93 16.69
CA ILE A 4 -2.62 9.12 15.84
C ILE A 4 -2.25 10.34 16.69
N LYS A 5 -2.93 10.55 17.82
CA LYS A 5 -2.66 11.66 18.73
C LYS A 5 -1.26 11.57 19.32
N ASP A 6 -0.86 10.36 19.74
CA ASP A 6 0.46 10.12 20.33
C ASP A 6 1.57 10.29 19.30
N LEU A 7 1.36 9.84 18.05
CA LEU A 7 2.30 10.06 16.96
C LEU A 7 2.50 11.55 16.68
N LEU A 8 1.41 12.31 16.52
CA LEU A 8 1.47 13.76 16.27
C LEU A 8 2.23 14.50 17.37
N LYS A 9 1.97 14.14 18.63
CA LYS A 9 2.72 14.68 19.77
C LYS A 9 4.20 14.32 19.73
N THR A 10 4.54 13.11 19.29
CA THR A 10 5.93 12.63 19.24
C THR A 10 6.76 13.37 18.18
N ILE A 11 6.14 13.77 17.06
CA ILE A 11 6.80 14.51 15.98
C ILE A 11 6.60 16.03 16.07
N ASP A 12 6.04 16.52 17.19
CA ASP A 12 5.68 17.93 17.43
C ASP A 12 4.88 18.58 16.28
N LEU A 13 3.95 17.82 15.69
CA LEU A 13 3.09 18.27 14.60
C LEU A 13 1.67 18.46 15.10
N LYS A 14 1.06 19.60 14.81
CA LYS A 14 -0.34 19.85 15.11
C LYS A 14 -1.23 19.23 14.03
N MET A 15 -2.41 18.80 14.43
CA MET A 15 -3.38 18.26 13.47
C MET A 15 -3.67 19.29 12.37
N GLU A 16 -3.67 20.58 12.70
CA GLU A 16 -3.96 21.70 11.83
C GLU A 16 -2.99 21.83 10.65
N GLU A 17 -1.75 21.40 10.84
CA GLU A 17 -0.66 21.48 9.85
C GLU A 17 -0.76 20.37 8.79
N ILE A 18 -1.61 19.37 9.00
CA ILE A 18 -1.84 18.30 8.03
C ILE A 18 -2.67 18.85 6.86
N ASN A 19 -2.14 18.71 5.64
CA ASN A 19 -2.80 19.15 4.40
C ASN A 19 -3.48 18.02 3.62
N GLY A 20 -3.35 16.76 4.05
CA GLY A 20 -3.95 15.61 3.39
C GLY A 20 -3.67 14.32 4.15
N ILE A 21 -4.46 13.29 3.87
CA ILE A 21 -4.28 11.95 4.46
C ILE A 21 -4.18 10.94 3.33
N ALA A 22 -3.19 10.06 3.39
CA ALA A 22 -3.06 8.92 2.50
C ALA A 22 -3.42 7.63 3.24
N VAL A 23 -4.10 6.71 2.54
CA VAL A 23 -4.47 5.39 3.07
C VAL A 23 -4.13 4.31 2.06
N SER A 24 -3.70 3.15 2.56
CA SER A 24 -3.62 1.95 1.73
C SER A 24 -5.02 1.53 1.27
N MET A 25 -5.18 1.24 -0.02
CA MET A 25 -6.42 0.77 -0.64
C MET A 25 -6.52 -0.76 -0.75
N GLY A 26 -5.49 -1.47 -0.31
CA GLY A 26 -5.37 -2.91 -0.51
C GLY A 26 -4.49 -3.27 -1.71
N PRO A 27 -4.21 -4.56 -1.91
CA PRO A 27 -4.69 -5.71 -1.13
C PRO A 27 -4.20 -5.73 0.32
N GLY A 28 -4.91 -6.43 1.21
CA GLY A 28 -4.60 -6.50 2.64
C GLY A 28 -5.78 -6.97 3.50
N SER A 29 -5.66 -6.81 4.82
CA SER A 29 -6.72 -7.22 5.76
C SER A 29 -8.02 -6.46 5.51
N PHE A 30 -9.08 -7.17 5.12
CA PHE A 30 -10.41 -6.60 4.87
C PHE A 30 -10.94 -5.76 6.03
N THR A 31 -10.81 -6.27 7.26
CA THR A 31 -11.22 -5.57 8.48
C THR A 31 -10.32 -4.36 8.74
N GLY A 32 -9.01 -4.53 8.63
CA GLY A 32 -8.04 -3.45 8.86
C GLY A 32 -8.19 -2.29 7.87
N LEU A 33 -8.33 -2.59 6.58
CA LEU A 33 -8.53 -1.61 5.51
C LEU A 33 -9.80 -0.79 5.74
N ARG A 34 -10.91 -1.44 6.11
CA ARG A 34 -12.17 -0.73 6.40
C ARG A 34 -12.09 0.14 7.64
N ILE A 35 -11.52 -0.36 8.74
CA ILE A 35 -11.34 0.42 9.97
C ILE A 35 -10.46 1.65 9.70
N GLY A 36 -9.29 1.45 9.06
CA GLY A 36 -8.37 2.51 8.72
C GLY A 36 -9.00 3.56 7.80
N LEU A 37 -9.70 3.11 6.75
CA LEU A 37 -10.40 4.01 5.83
C LEU A 37 -11.51 4.81 6.52
N CYS A 38 -12.28 4.21 7.43
CA CYS A 38 -13.30 4.92 8.19
C CYS A 38 -12.70 6.02 9.06
N VAL A 39 -11.59 5.74 9.75
CA VAL A 39 -10.86 6.74 10.55
C VAL A 39 -10.35 7.88 9.66
N ALA A 40 -9.68 7.55 8.55
CA ALA A 40 -9.13 8.55 7.65
C ALA A 40 -10.22 9.42 7.01
N LYS A 41 -11.33 8.82 6.57
CA LYS A 41 -12.49 9.55 6.06
C LYS A 41 -13.09 10.48 7.10
N GLY A 42 -13.24 10.03 8.35
CA GLY A 42 -13.74 10.85 9.45
C GLY A 42 -12.86 12.09 9.70
N LEU A 43 -11.54 11.91 9.70
CA LEU A 43 -10.58 13.01 9.86
C LEU A 43 -10.60 13.98 8.66
N CYS A 44 -10.64 13.45 7.44
CA CYS A 44 -10.70 14.26 6.23
C CYS A 44 -12.00 15.06 6.17
N TYR A 45 -13.13 14.44 6.51
CA TYR A 45 -14.44 15.08 6.54
C TYR A 45 -14.47 16.24 7.54
N ALA A 46 -13.93 16.05 8.74
CA ALA A 46 -13.92 17.08 9.79
C ALA A 46 -13.10 18.33 9.41
N ARG A 47 -12.08 18.18 8.57
CA ARG A 47 -11.15 19.27 8.20
C ARG A 47 -11.16 19.63 6.71
N SER A 48 -12.08 19.07 5.93
CA SER A 48 -12.12 19.19 4.46
C SER A 48 -10.77 18.88 3.80
N LEU A 49 -10.07 17.86 4.29
CA LEU A 49 -8.77 17.46 3.73
C LEU A 49 -8.93 16.53 2.53
N PRO A 50 -8.00 16.56 1.56
CA PRO A 50 -7.91 15.55 0.53
C PRO A 50 -7.53 14.19 1.13
N LEU A 51 -8.21 13.14 0.65
CA LEU A 51 -7.94 11.75 0.99
C LEU A 51 -7.39 11.03 -0.25
N LEU A 52 -6.16 10.54 -0.17
CA LEU A 52 -5.52 9.78 -1.24
C LEU A 52 -5.50 8.29 -0.92
N GLY A 53 -5.94 7.49 -1.89
CA GLY A 53 -5.81 6.06 -1.82
C GLY A 53 -4.56 5.58 -2.55
N ILE A 54 -3.73 4.80 -1.88
CA ILE A 54 -2.48 4.25 -2.43
C ILE A 54 -2.63 2.73 -2.51
N PRO A 55 -2.47 2.08 -3.67
CA PRO A 55 -2.43 0.63 -3.75
C PRO A 55 -1.30 0.07 -2.88
N THR A 56 -1.57 -0.98 -2.10
CA THR A 56 -0.58 -1.53 -1.15
C THR A 56 0.69 -1.98 -1.86
N LEU A 57 0.54 -2.66 -2.99
CA LEU A 57 1.68 -3.20 -3.74
C LEU A 57 2.57 -2.08 -4.32
N ASP A 58 1.99 -0.95 -4.74
CA ASP A 58 2.74 0.24 -5.16
C ASP A 58 3.55 0.81 -3.99
N ALA A 59 2.92 0.95 -2.82
CA ALA A 59 3.59 1.43 -1.61
C ALA A 59 4.74 0.50 -1.18
N MET A 60 4.61 -0.82 -1.40
CA MET A 60 5.66 -1.81 -1.14
C MET A 60 6.82 -1.71 -2.13
N ALA A 61 6.55 -1.45 -3.42
CA ALA A 61 7.58 -1.36 -4.44
C ALA A 61 8.28 0.00 -4.49
N PHE A 62 7.61 1.09 -4.07
CA PHE A 62 8.12 2.46 -4.16
C PHE A 62 9.50 2.69 -3.53
N PRO A 63 9.86 2.12 -2.37
CA PRO A 63 11.20 2.28 -1.80
C PRO A 63 12.32 1.75 -2.71
N LEU A 64 12.01 0.84 -3.64
CA LEU A 64 12.97 0.21 -4.55
C LEU A 64 12.94 0.82 -5.96
N LYS A 65 12.20 1.91 -6.19
CA LYS A 65 11.95 2.48 -7.52
C LYS A 65 13.19 2.84 -8.34
N GLU A 66 14.32 3.14 -7.68
CA GLU A 66 15.58 3.54 -8.32
C GLU A 66 16.44 2.33 -8.72
N ILE A 67 16.03 1.11 -8.34
CA ILE A 67 16.74 -0.11 -8.70
C ILE A 67 16.38 -0.45 -10.17
N PRO A 68 17.36 -0.58 -11.08
CA PRO A 68 17.11 -0.81 -12.50
C PRO A 68 16.76 -2.28 -12.83
N TYR A 69 15.95 -2.91 -11.98
CA TYR A 69 15.47 -4.29 -12.11
C TYR A 69 13.95 -4.34 -12.08
N LEU A 70 13.43 -5.53 -12.38
CA LEU A 70 12.01 -5.83 -12.13
C LEU A 70 11.78 -5.99 -10.63
N ILE A 71 10.71 -5.38 -10.13
CA ILE A 71 10.30 -5.41 -8.73
C ILE A 71 8.92 -6.05 -8.68
N CYS A 72 8.81 -7.17 -7.97
CA CYS A 72 7.55 -7.89 -7.79
C CYS A 72 7.20 -7.92 -6.29
N PRO A 73 6.48 -6.92 -5.76
CA PRO A 73 5.89 -7.03 -4.43
C PRO A 73 4.84 -8.13 -4.45
N VAL A 74 4.92 -9.03 -3.48
CA VAL A 74 3.99 -10.14 -3.30
C VAL A 74 3.36 -10.03 -1.91
N LEU A 75 2.04 -10.18 -1.84
CA LEU A 75 1.30 -10.18 -0.59
C LEU A 75 0.40 -11.41 -0.51
N GLU A 76 0.52 -12.17 0.57
CA GLU A 76 -0.27 -13.39 0.78
C GLU A 76 -1.77 -13.06 0.90
N SER A 77 -2.59 -13.78 0.13
CA SER A 77 -4.05 -13.77 0.24
C SER A 77 -4.51 -14.92 1.13
N LYS A 78 -5.83 -15.15 1.22
CA LYS A 78 -6.36 -16.35 1.87
C LYS A 78 -6.35 -17.51 0.86
N LYS A 79 -6.16 -18.75 1.34
CA LYS A 79 -6.29 -20.00 0.57
C LYS A 79 -5.25 -20.19 -0.55
N ASP A 80 -3.96 -20.18 -0.21
CA ASP A 80 -2.88 -20.50 -1.16
C ASP A 80 -2.87 -19.61 -2.42
N GLU A 81 -3.27 -18.35 -2.27
CA GLU A 81 -3.27 -17.33 -3.30
C GLU A 81 -2.36 -16.18 -2.89
N ILE A 82 -1.79 -15.48 -3.86
CA ILE A 82 -0.99 -14.28 -3.66
C ILE A 82 -1.53 -13.15 -4.52
N TYR A 83 -1.43 -11.93 -4.00
CA TYR A 83 -1.53 -10.73 -4.79
C TYR A 83 -0.16 -10.29 -5.25
N ASP A 84 -0.02 -10.02 -6.54
CA ASP A 84 1.24 -9.57 -7.12
C ASP A 84 1.01 -8.51 -8.21
N VAL A 85 2.13 -7.90 -8.59
CA VAL A 85 2.26 -6.96 -9.70
C VAL A 85 3.74 -6.83 -10.00
N VAL A 86 4.11 -6.60 -11.27
CA VAL A 86 5.50 -6.35 -11.66
C VAL A 86 5.66 -4.89 -12.04
N PHE A 87 6.67 -4.26 -11.44
CA PHE A 87 7.17 -2.95 -11.79
C PHE A 87 8.56 -3.03 -12.42
N ARG A 88 8.92 -2.00 -13.17
CA ARG A 88 10.29 -1.73 -13.63
C ARG A 88 10.77 -0.47 -12.93
N GLY A 89 11.88 -0.58 -12.20
CA GLY A 89 12.58 0.56 -11.62
C GLY A 89 13.71 1.10 -12.52
N GLY A 90 14.45 2.08 -12.01
CA GLY A 90 15.55 2.76 -12.69
C GLY A 90 15.47 4.26 -12.43
N ASP A 91 14.61 4.96 -13.17
CA ASP A 91 14.35 6.40 -12.97
C ASP A 91 13.08 6.64 -12.16
N SER A 92 12.05 5.83 -12.40
CA SER A 92 10.79 5.87 -11.66
C SER A 92 10.13 4.50 -11.68
N LEU A 93 9.16 4.29 -10.78
CA LEU A 93 8.44 3.03 -10.70
C LEU A 93 7.39 2.95 -11.81
N HIS A 94 7.65 2.15 -12.84
CA HIS A 94 6.70 1.92 -13.93
C HIS A 94 6.02 0.57 -13.78
N ARG A 95 4.69 0.56 -13.68
CA ARG A 95 3.91 -0.67 -13.64
C ARG A 95 3.94 -1.34 -15.02
N VAL A 96 4.35 -2.61 -15.07
CA VAL A 96 4.55 -3.38 -16.31
C VAL A 96 3.38 -4.33 -16.58
N MET A 97 2.63 -4.70 -15.54
CA MET A 97 1.44 -5.54 -15.62
C MET A 97 0.35 -5.04 -14.68
N ASP A 98 -0.90 -5.47 -14.90
CA ASP A 98 -1.98 -5.21 -13.96
C ASP A 98 -1.79 -6.01 -12.66
N TYR A 99 -2.42 -5.55 -11.59
CA TYR A 99 -2.49 -6.31 -10.34
C TYR A 99 -3.21 -7.63 -10.57
N LYS A 100 -2.68 -8.70 -9.98
CA LYS A 100 -3.33 -10.00 -10.06
C LYS A 100 -3.49 -10.65 -8.69
N CYS A 101 -4.33 -11.67 -8.66
CA CYS A 101 -4.46 -12.62 -7.57
C CYS A 101 -4.28 -14.00 -8.20
N GLU A 102 -3.16 -14.67 -7.90
CA GLU A 102 -2.79 -15.95 -8.52
C GLU A 102 -2.58 -17.03 -7.44
N ALA A 103 -2.90 -18.29 -7.77
CA ALA A 103 -2.69 -19.42 -6.85
C ALA A 103 -1.20 -19.80 -6.80
N ILE A 104 -0.69 -20.08 -5.60
CA ILE A 104 0.71 -20.43 -5.33
C ILE A 104 1.13 -21.71 -6.09
N SER A 105 0.19 -22.62 -6.34
CA SER A 105 0.42 -23.87 -7.09
C SER A 105 0.76 -23.67 -8.57
N GLY A 106 0.53 -22.48 -9.13
CA GLY A 106 0.85 -22.13 -10.51
C GLY A 106 2.16 -21.33 -10.69
N THR A 107 2.79 -20.90 -9.60
CA THR A 107 3.90 -19.93 -9.62
C THR A 107 5.31 -20.53 -9.60
N THR A 108 5.47 -21.87 -9.60
CA THR A 108 6.80 -22.46 -9.79
C THR A 108 7.24 -22.22 -11.24
N PRO A 109 8.24 -21.35 -11.49
CA PRO A 109 8.79 -21.24 -12.83
C PRO A 109 9.48 -22.57 -13.14
N PRO A 110 9.40 -23.12 -14.36
CA PRO A 110 9.96 -24.44 -14.69
C PRO A 110 11.50 -24.53 -14.59
N TYR A 111 12.16 -23.48 -14.12
CA TYR A 111 13.62 -23.34 -14.02
C TYR A 111 14.14 -23.26 -12.56
N PHE A 112 13.28 -23.45 -11.56
CA PHE A 112 13.68 -23.56 -10.15
C PHE A 112 13.54 -25.01 -9.64
N TRP A 113 14.35 -25.92 -10.19
CA TRP A 113 14.74 -27.22 -9.62
C TRP A 113 16.18 -27.52 -10.03
#